data_AF-A0A832UDI6-F1
#
_entry.id   AF-A0A832UDI6-F1
#
_cell.length_a   1.000
_cell.length_b   1.000
_cell.length_c   1.000
_cell.angle_alpha   90.00
_cell.angle_beta   90.00
_cell.angle_gamma   90.00
#
_symmetry.space_group_name_H-M   'P 1'
#
loop_
_entity.id
_entity.type
_entity.pdbx_description
1 polymer ?
#
loop_
_entity_poly.entity_id
_entity_poly.type
_entity_poly.pdbx_seq_one_letter_code
_entity_poly.pdbx_strand_id
1 'polypeptide(L)' 'MIGQGDIKNILSSYDLDNITIGVLGGHSALDISSGVKKHGFNTVAVCQKGREKTYSKYYKSRDGRGCIDEVVVLDSFKD' A
#
# COMPACT_ATOMS: atom_id res chain seq x y z
N MET A 1 -6.60 -19.70 -12.55
CA MET A 1 -5.17 -19.33 -12.55
C MET A 1 -5.07 -18.00 -13.25
N ILE A 2 -4.43 -16.99 -12.66
CA ILE A 2 -4.28 -15.66 -13.28
C ILE A 2 -3.11 -15.72 -14.27
N GLY A 3 -3.34 -15.38 -15.53
CA GLY A 3 -2.33 -15.35 -16.59
C GLY A 3 -1.84 -13.94 -16.90
N GLN A 4 -0.79 -13.83 -17.73
CA GLN A 4 -0.27 -12.53 -18.16
C GLN A 4 -1.29 -11.69 -18.94
N GLY A 5 -2.19 -12.34 -19.69
CA GLY A 5 -3.25 -11.65 -20.44
C GLY A 5 -4.23 -10.92 -19.51
N ASP A 6 -4.62 -11.58 -18.40
CA ASP A 6 -5.51 -10.99 -17.40
C ASP A 6 -4.89 -9.75 -16.76
N ILE A 7 -3.59 -9.82 -16.42
CA ILE A 7 -2.84 -8.71 -15.83
C ILE A 7 -2.78 -7.53 -16.80
N LYS A 8 -2.46 -7.76 -18.09
CA LYS A 8 -2.40 -6.71 -19.11
C LYS A 8 -3.75 -6.02 -19.30
N ASN A 9 -4.84 -6.79 -19.27
CA ASN A 9 -6.20 -6.23 -19.40
C ASN A 9 -6.60 -5.36 -18.20
N ILE A 10 -6.14 -5.68 -17.00
CA ILE A 10 -6.38 -4.82 -15.82
C ILE A 10 -5.55 -3.53 -15.94
N LEU A 11 -4.25 -3.67 -16.27
CA LEU A 11 -3.32 -2.54 -16.37
C LEU A 11 -3.70 -1.54 -17.48
N SER A 12 -4.39 -1.96 -18.54
CA SER A 12 -4.83 -1.05 -19.60
C SER A 12 -5.85 0.01 -19.14
N SER A 13 -6.48 -0.22 -17.98
CA SER A 13 -7.44 0.73 -17.37
C SER A 13 -6.81 1.69 -16.36
N TYR A 14 -5.51 1.52 -16.05
CA TYR A 14 -4.85 2.29 -15.00
C TYR A 14 -4.34 3.64 -15.51
N ASP A 15 -4.41 4.64 -14.64
CA ASP A 15 -3.65 5.87 -14.78
C ASP A 15 -2.19 5.62 -14.38
N LEU A 16 -1.31 5.53 -15.37
CA LEU A 16 0.10 5.22 -15.16
C LEU A 16 0.90 6.38 -14.55
N ASP A 17 0.37 7.60 -14.62
CA ASP A 17 1.01 8.79 -14.03
C ASP A 17 0.69 8.93 -12.53
N ASN A 18 -0.27 8.15 -12.02
CA ASN A 18 -0.72 8.19 -10.62
C ASN A 18 -0.81 6.80 -9.96
N ILE A 19 0.28 6.03 -10.08
CA ILE A 19 0.35 4.70 -9.49
C ILE A 19 0.55 4.74 -7.97
N THR A 20 -0.26 3.96 -7.27
CA THR A 20 -0.13 3.69 -5.82
C THR A 20 0.26 2.23 -5.61
N ILE A 21 1.31 1.98 -4.83
CA ILE A 21 1.75 0.63 -4.48
C ILE A 21 1.13 0.23 -3.13
N GLY A 22 0.36 -0.85 -3.15
CA GLY A 22 -0.36 -1.37 -2.00
C GLY A 22 0.34 -2.55 -1.33
N VAL A 23 0.29 -2.60 0.01
CA VAL A 23 0.78 -3.72 0.82
C VAL A 23 -0.21 -4.09 1.90
N LEU A 24 -0.23 -5.37 2.30
CA LEU A 24 -0.90 -5.78 3.53
C LEU A 24 -0.08 -5.34 4.74
N GLY A 25 -0.73 -4.77 5.75
CA GLY A 25 -0.13 -4.37 7.01
C GLY A 25 0.41 -5.58 7.80
N GLY A 26 1.67 -5.93 7.54
CA GLY A 26 2.33 -7.13 8.08
C GLY A 26 3.86 -7.01 8.11
N HIS A 27 4.54 -8.15 8.02
CA HIS A 27 5.98 -8.29 8.32
C HIS A 27 6.87 -7.29 7.56
N SER A 28 6.67 -7.13 6.25
CA SER A 28 7.56 -6.34 5.38
C SER A 28 6.96 -5.03 4.89
N ALA A 29 5.79 -4.63 5.42
CA ALA A 29 5.04 -3.51 4.87
C ALA A 29 5.83 -2.19 4.94
N LEU A 30 6.49 -1.91 6.07
CA LEU A 30 7.24 -0.66 6.25
C LEU A 30 8.50 -0.60 5.37
N ASP A 31 9.21 -1.72 5.18
CA ASP A 31 10.40 -1.78 4.34
C ASP A 31 10.06 -1.55 2.87
N ILE A 32 9.00 -2.22 2.39
CA ILE A 32 8.48 -2.03 1.04
C ILE A 32 8.05 -0.57 0.86
N SER A 33 7.18 -0.06 1.73
CA SER A 33 6.66 1.31 1.60
C SER A 33 7.76 2.37 1.69
N SER A 34 8.78 2.17 2.52
CA SER A 34 9.96 3.04 2.57
C SER A 34 10.72 3.07 1.23
N GLY A 35 10.93 1.90 0.60
CA GLY A 35 11.50 1.81 -0.74
C GLY A 35 10.63 2.51 -1.79
N VAL A 36 9.32 2.27 -1.77
CA VAL A 36 8.35 2.89 -2.68
C VAL A 36 8.42 4.42 -2.62
N LYS A 37 8.45 5.01 -1.41
CA LYS A 37 8.58 6.46 -1.25
C LYS A 37 9.88 7.01 -1.82
N LYS A 38 11.00 6.29 -1.68
CA LYS A 38 12.29 6.70 -2.27
C LYS A 38 12.26 6.77 -3.79
N HIS A 39 11.38 6.00 -4.43
CA HIS A 39 11.16 6.01 -5.87
C HIS A 39 10.03 6.96 -6.32
N GLY A 40 9.46 7.75 -5.40
CA GLY A 40 8.49 8.80 -5.73
C GLY A 40 7.04 8.34 -5.91
N PHE A 41 6.74 7.08 -5.63
CA PHE A 41 5.37 6.54 -5.74
C PHE A 41 4.53 6.79 -4.49
N ASN A 42 3.22 6.71 -4.66
CA ASN A 42 2.25 6.70 -3.56
C ASN A 42 2.18 5.32 -2.90
N THR A 43 1.83 5.28 -1.62
CA THR A 43 1.77 4.05 -0.81
C THR A 43 0.42 3.88 -0.13
N VAL A 44 -0.11 2.66 -0.12
CA VAL A 44 -1.30 2.31 0.68
C VAL A 44 -1.08 1.05 1.49
N ALA A 45 -1.42 1.08 2.78
CA ALA A 45 -1.41 -0.11 3.64
C ALA A 45 -2.84 -0.58 3.91
N VAL A 46 -3.15 -1.83 3.58
CA VAL A 46 -4.41 -2.48 3.96
C VAL A 46 -4.21 -3.19 5.28
N CYS A 47 -4.92 -2.75 6.32
CA CYS A 47 -4.73 -3.18 7.69
C CYS A 47 -6.00 -3.80 8.26
N GLN A 48 -5.84 -4.74 9.18
CA GLN A 48 -6.95 -5.18 10.03
C GLN A 48 -7.09 -4.23 11.23
N LYS A 49 -8.34 -3.97 11.62
CA LYS A 49 -8.69 -3.18 12.80
C LYS A 49 -8.01 -3.72 14.05
N GLY A 50 -7.45 -2.81 14.84
CA GLY A 50 -6.60 -3.09 16.00
C GLY A 50 -5.11 -3.24 15.67
N ARG A 51 -4.74 -3.34 14.39
CA ARG A 51 -3.34 -3.51 13.92
C ARG A 51 -2.88 -2.37 13.01
N GLU A 52 -3.71 -1.36 12.78
CA GLU A 52 -3.47 -0.28 11.83
C GLU A 52 -2.59 0.85 12.37
N LYS A 53 -2.48 1.04 13.70
CA LYS A 53 -1.82 2.21 14.32
C LYS A 53 -0.37 2.40 13.87
N THR A 54 0.36 1.32 13.62
CA THR A 54 1.71 1.37 13.01
C THR A 54 1.69 2.21 11.74
N TYR A 55 0.75 1.95 10.85
CA TYR A 55 0.65 2.57 9.53
C TYR A 55 -0.10 3.90 9.56
N SER A 56 -1.22 3.98 10.30
CA SER A 56 -2.12 5.14 10.28
C SER A 56 -1.64 6.30 11.17
N LYS A 57 -0.77 6.03 12.14
CA LYS A 57 -0.28 7.03 13.10
C LYS A 57 1.23 7.19 13.06
N TYR A 58 1.98 6.11 13.28
CA TYR A 58 3.43 6.21 13.51
C TYR A 58 4.24 6.37 12.23
N TYR A 59 3.78 5.76 11.13
CA TYR A 59 4.46 5.80 9.83
C TYR A 59 3.66 6.51 8.73
N LYS A 60 2.55 7.19 9.08
CA LYS A 60 1.80 8.01 8.14
C LYS A 60 2.71 9.13 7.60
N SER A 61 2.69 9.33 6.29
CA SER A 61 3.45 10.38 5.62
C SER A 61 2.98 11.76 6.08
N ARG A 62 3.92 12.57 6.59
CA ARG A 62 3.67 13.94 7.04
C ARG A 62 4.98 14.72 7.15
N ASP A 63 4.99 15.96 6.67
CA ASP A 63 6.13 16.90 6.82
C ASP A 63 7.49 16.28 6.40
N GLY A 64 7.50 15.52 5.30
CA GLY A 64 8.70 14.83 4.79
C GLY A 64 9.16 13.60 5.58
N ARG A 65 8.37 13.13 6.55
CA ARG A 65 8.61 11.89 7.33
C ARG A 65 7.51 10.87 7.07
N GLY A 66 7.76 9.62 7.48
CA GLY A 66 6.83 8.51 7.29
C GLY A 66 6.95 7.86 5.92
N CYS A 67 6.27 6.73 5.74
CA CYS A 67 6.27 6.00 4.47
C CYS A 67 4.92 5.48 4.03
N ILE A 68 3.83 5.86 4.71
CA ILE A 68 2.48 5.39 4.40
C ILE A 68 1.60 6.59 4.04
N ASP A 69 1.21 6.71 2.78
CA ASP A 69 0.37 7.80 2.32
C ASP A 69 -1.09 7.54 2.63
N GLU A 70 -1.58 6.30 2.46
CA GLU A 70 -2.97 5.92 2.76
C GLU A 70 -3.10 4.63 3.56
N VAL A 71 -4.20 4.51 4.31
CA VAL A 71 -4.52 3.30 5.08
C VAL A 71 -5.95 2.90 4.86
N VAL A 72 -6.16 1.66 4.40
CA VAL A 72 -7.47 1.02 4.34
C VAL A 72 -7.60 0.10 5.53
N VAL A 73 -8.64 0.27 6.36
CA VAL A 73 -8.87 -0.57 7.54
C VAL A 73 -10.06 -1.48 7.30
N LEU A 74 -9.82 -2.80 7.40
CA LEU A 74 -10.85 -3.83 7.36
C LEU A 74 -11.14 -4.34 8.78
N ASP A 75 -12.37 -4.74 9.07
CA ASP A 75 -12.71 -5.30 10.39
C ASP A 75 -11.93 -6.59 10.68
N SER A 76 -11.81 -7.48 9.68
CA SER A 76 -10.99 -8.68 9.73
C SER A 76 -10.48 -9.09 8.34
N PHE A 77 -9.29 -9.68 8.27
CA PHE A 77 -8.89 -10.46 7.10
C PHE A 77 -9.60 -11.81 7.12
N LYS A 78 -9.90 -12.33 5.94
CA LYS A 78 -10.37 -13.71 5.77
C LYS A 78 -9.16 -14.60 5.48
N ASP A 79 -9.17 -15.79 6.07
CA ASP A 79 -8.25 -16.87 5.72
C ASP A 79 -8.71 -17.57 4.43
#